data_AF-A0A250I740-F1
#
_entry.id   AF-A0A250I740-F1
#
_cell.length_a   1.000
_cell.length_b   1.000
_cell.length_c   1.000
_cell.angle_alpha   90.00
_cell.angle_beta   90.00
_cell.angle_gamma   90.00
#
_symmetry.space_group_name_H-M   'P 1'
#
loop_
_entity.id
_entity.type
_entity.pdbx_description
1 polymer ?
#
loop_
_entity_poly.entity_id
_entity_poly.type
_entity_poly.pdbx_seq_one_letter_code
_entity_poly.pdbx_strand_id
1 'polypeptide(L)'
;MMTAALLALLLTQTGNTEAPPAPETALRSLPMLGAKEEPMPVLRYGAPTECTHLMPTPQAPVLRYRVQCDEATRRCLAAPQKELNADGTESTRTLERVPGCNELPNVSRQRAEAGFVFVPAIAETPPGWYRDERGRVMQFNFDLHRRVWLGGGWTPQWRQGEERALSRGRLDFGIVTETPGWRSRRVHRVTLFDTELVLGEQSSLDATLLRYDTNARPTQPFIRVSTFIGKPRRTDLSLDLGTWLEVLHLEQVRRGGIDTSFLTLVGGQLTLDLWHSVDLSSYVRVRAGPSLEYDRTHSFLTLVPGAALEGDLTLDDNGFHHLTASAETEKILLAKRVDGRPLRPERLRLRAGYEVILLAINDQPVSLVLEGRGQWRDDLGGVPPAWEWSAHTGLRFSLWAPARRSATSMTAR
;
A
#
# COMPACT_ATOMS: atom_id res chain seq x y z
N MET A 1 -61.01 24.15 49.64
CA MET A 1 -61.56 22.80 49.41
C MET A 1 -60.38 21.85 49.53
N MET A 2 -60.03 21.36 50.73
CA MET A 2 -60.58 20.16 51.42
C MET A 2 -60.78 19.02 50.41
N THR A 3 -60.17 17.83 50.53
CA THR A 3 -60.09 17.03 51.75
C THR A 3 -59.00 15.95 51.66
N ALA A 4 -58.39 15.65 52.79
CA ALA A 4 -57.57 14.48 53.05
C ALA A 4 -58.43 13.21 53.21
N ALA A 5 -57.73 12.07 53.20
CA ALA A 5 -58.11 10.75 53.75
C ALA A 5 -58.99 9.83 52.89
N LEU A 6 -58.38 8.78 52.34
CA LEU A 6 -58.73 7.41 52.72
C LEU A 6 -57.51 6.49 52.53
N LEU A 7 -56.72 6.44 53.60
CA LEU A 7 -55.60 5.56 53.84
C LEU A 7 -56.10 4.47 54.81
N ALA A 8 -56.71 3.40 54.31
CA ALA A 8 -56.92 2.14 55.04
C ALA A 8 -57.55 1.10 54.10
N LEU A 9 -56.99 -0.11 54.08
CA LEU A 9 -57.30 -1.28 53.24
C LEU A 9 -56.59 -1.32 51.89
N LEU A 10 -55.37 -1.87 51.91
CA LEU A 10 -54.94 -3.03 51.10
C LEU A 10 -53.49 -3.37 51.49
N LEU A 11 -53.29 -3.68 52.77
CA LEU A 11 -52.12 -4.41 53.26
C LEU A 11 -52.51 -5.89 53.25
N THR A 12 -51.97 -6.65 52.30
CA THR A 12 -51.55 -8.06 52.45
C THR A 12 -51.11 -8.59 51.09
N GLN A 13 -49.83 -8.47 50.80
CA GLN A 13 -49.07 -9.55 50.16
C GLN A 13 -47.59 -9.32 50.47
N THR A 14 -47.13 -10.01 51.51
CA THR A 14 -45.72 -10.21 51.83
C THR A 14 -45.10 -11.07 50.74
N GLY A 15 -44.57 -10.44 49.71
CA GLY A 15 -43.65 -11.05 48.76
C GLY A 15 -42.23 -10.75 49.21
N ASN A 16 -41.48 -11.79 49.59
CA ASN A 16 -40.05 -11.71 49.84
C ASN A 16 -39.34 -11.10 48.64
N THR A 17 -38.91 -9.84 48.74
CA THR A 17 -37.87 -9.30 47.89
C THR A 17 -36.55 -9.87 48.38
N GLU A 18 -36.16 -11.00 47.79
CA GLU A 18 -34.79 -11.50 47.83
C GLU A 18 -33.86 -10.37 47.40
N ALA A 19 -33.04 -9.90 48.34
CA ALA A 19 -32.06 -8.86 48.05
C ALA A 19 -31.14 -9.36 46.93
N PRO A 20 -30.77 -8.51 45.94
CA PRO A 20 -29.78 -8.90 44.95
C PRO A 20 -28.50 -9.33 45.68
N PRO A 21 -27.90 -10.48 45.32
CA PRO A 21 -26.70 -10.96 46.00
C PRO A 21 -25.61 -9.89 45.94
N ALA A 22 -24.93 -9.69 47.07
CA ALA A 22 -23.84 -8.74 47.21
C ALA A 22 -22.80 -8.93 46.08
N PRO A 23 -22.26 -7.83 45.51
CA PRO A 23 -21.32 -7.88 44.38
C PRO A 23 -20.05 -8.71 44.64
N GLU A 24 -19.71 -8.97 45.91
CA GLU A 24 -18.57 -9.82 46.30
C GLU A 24 -18.69 -11.29 45.88
N THR A 25 -19.90 -11.84 45.83
CA THR A 25 -20.11 -13.27 45.49
C THR A 25 -19.90 -13.56 44.00
N ALA A 26 -20.18 -12.58 43.14
CA ALA A 26 -20.02 -12.73 41.69
C ALA A 26 -18.55 -12.81 41.27
N LEU A 27 -17.66 -12.08 41.95
CA LEU A 27 -16.22 -12.01 41.64
C LEU A 27 -15.46 -13.30 42.02
N ARG A 28 -15.85 -13.99 43.10
CA ARG A 28 -15.16 -15.23 43.56
C ARG A 28 -15.26 -16.43 42.59
N SER A 29 -16.00 -16.29 41.50
CA SER A 29 -16.31 -17.37 40.54
C SER A 29 -15.69 -17.16 39.15
N LEU A 30 -14.81 -16.17 38.99
CA LEU A 30 -14.14 -15.91 37.71
C LEU A 30 -12.85 -16.75 37.58
N PRO A 31 -12.46 -17.14 36.36
CA PRO A 31 -11.21 -17.87 36.15
C PRO A 31 -9.99 -17.00 36.48
N MET A 32 -8.94 -17.59 37.05
CA MET A 32 -7.66 -16.94 37.23
C MET A 32 -6.84 -16.97 35.94
N LEU A 33 -6.16 -15.86 35.64
CA LEU A 33 -5.17 -15.79 34.59
C LEU A 33 -3.86 -16.42 35.10
N GLY A 34 -3.28 -17.34 34.31
CA GLY A 34 -2.02 -18.01 34.61
C GLY A 34 -0.81 -17.07 34.51
N ALA A 35 0.39 -17.65 34.70
CA ALA A 35 1.64 -16.90 34.58
C ALA A 35 1.88 -16.43 33.14
N LYS A 36 2.55 -15.27 32.99
CA LYS A 36 3.01 -14.76 31.70
C LYS A 36 4.07 -15.71 31.13
N GLU A 37 3.90 -16.12 29.89
CA GLU A 37 4.89 -16.91 29.14
C GLU A 37 5.81 -15.99 28.30
N GLU A 38 7.04 -16.43 28.04
CA GLU A 38 7.98 -15.75 27.14
C GLU A 38 8.48 -16.71 26.04
N PRO A 39 8.30 -16.38 24.75
CA PRO A 39 7.57 -15.21 24.22
C PRO A 39 6.06 -15.31 24.50
N MET A 40 5.38 -14.18 24.65
CA MET A 40 3.93 -14.19 24.87
C MET A 40 3.18 -14.76 23.65
N PRO A 41 2.22 -15.66 23.84
CA PRO A 41 1.40 -16.19 22.76
C PRO A 41 0.49 -15.08 22.17
N VAL A 42 0.10 -15.22 20.91
CA VAL A 42 -0.74 -14.24 20.19
C VAL A 42 -2.06 -14.89 19.78
N LEU A 43 -3.17 -14.17 19.96
CA LEU A 43 -4.47 -14.57 19.44
C LEU A 43 -4.44 -14.62 17.89
N ARG A 44 -5.08 -15.63 17.30
CA ARG A 44 -5.11 -15.81 15.84
C ARG A 44 -6.14 -14.89 15.22
N TYR A 45 -5.72 -14.04 14.30
CA TYR A 45 -6.62 -13.15 13.57
C TYR A 45 -7.62 -13.96 12.72
N GLY A 46 -8.90 -13.57 12.79
CA GLY A 46 -9.99 -14.25 12.09
C GLY A 46 -10.51 -15.53 12.77
N ALA A 47 -9.88 -16.00 13.85
CA ALA A 47 -10.41 -17.09 14.64
C ALA A 47 -11.56 -16.59 15.56
N PRO A 48 -12.53 -17.46 15.91
CA PRO A 48 -13.59 -17.11 16.85
C PRO A 48 -13.02 -16.61 18.17
N THR A 49 -13.45 -15.41 18.57
CA THR A 49 -12.95 -14.74 19.77
C THR A 49 -14.13 -14.40 20.67
N GLU A 50 -14.01 -14.75 21.94
CA GLU A 50 -15.04 -14.55 22.96
C GLU A 50 -14.64 -13.41 23.88
N CYS A 51 -15.61 -12.65 24.36
CA CYS A 51 -15.39 -11.60 25.33
C CYS A 51 -16.02 -11.94 26.66
N THR A 52 -15.18 -11.85 27.70
CA THR A 52 -15.49 -12.37 29.01
C THR A 52 -14.78 -11.59 30.12
N HIS A 53 -15.13 -11.90 31.35
CA HIS A 53 -14.48 -11.37 32.54
C HIS A 53 -13.60 -12.46 33.16
N LEU A 54 -12.36 -12.11 33.49
CA LEU A 54 -11.48 -12.97 34.29
C LEU A 54 -11.23 -12.31 35.64
N MET A 55 -10.64 -13.04 36.59
CA MET A 55 -10.27 -12.49 37.89
C MET A 55 -9.42 -11.23 37.72
N PRO A 56 -9.73 -10.15 38.46
CA PRO A 56 -8.89 -8.97 38.52
C PRO A 56 -7.44 -9.33 38.85
N THR A 57 -6.50 -8.73 38.13
CA THR A 57 -5.08 -8.77 38.50
C THR A 57 -4.66 -7.41 39.05
N PRO A 58 -3.58 -7.31 39.85
CA PRO A 58 -3.09 -6.01 40.34
C PRO A 58 -2.75 -5.03 39.21
N GLN A 59 -2.36 -5.56 38.05
CA GLN A 59 -2.07 -4.80 36.84
C GLN A 59 -3.35 -4.43 36.07
N ALA A 60 -4.49 -5.05 36.38
CA ALA A 60 -5.68 -4.91 35.55
C ALA A 60 -6.98 -5.23 36.33
N PRO A 61 -7.46 -4.26 37.12
CA PRO A 61 -8.48 -4.51 38.16
C PRO A 61 -9.90 -4.75 37.62
N VAL A 62 -10.21 -4.42 36.34
CA VAL A 62 -11.53 -4.65 35.73
C VAL A 62 -11.38 -5.05 34.25
N LEU A 63 -10.59 -6.08 33.96
CA LEU A 63 -10.39 -6.46 32.57
C LEU A 63 -11.52 -7.35 32.02
N ARG A 64 -12.19 -6.81 31.01
CA ARG A 64 -12.74 -7.63 29.95
C ARG A 64 -11.60 -8.17 29.10
N TYR A 65 -11.61 -9.46 28.85
CA TYR A 65 -10.62 -10.14 28.03
C TYR A 65 -11.25 -10.67 26.76
N ARG A 66 -10.45 -10.65 25.70
CA ARG A 66 -10.65 -11.40 24.48
C ARG A 66 -10.00 -12.76 24.66
N VAL A 67 -10.75 -13.84 24.41
CA VAL A 67 -10.30 -15.19 24.66
C VAL A 67 -10.44 -16.05 23.41
N GLN A 68 -9.39 -16.81 23.09
CA GLN A 68 -9.42 -17.91 22.12
C GLN A 68 -8.94 -19.17 22.80
N CYS A 69 -9.79 -20.20 22.83
CA CYS A 69 -9.44 -21.48 23.43
C CYS A 69 -9.19 -22.54 22.37
N ASP A 70 -8.16 -23.34 22.62
CA ASP A 70 -7.86 -24.56 21.89
C ASP A 70 -8.36 -25.76 22.71
N GLU A 71 -9.34 -26.45 22.15
CA GLU A 71 -9.99 -27.61 22.76
C GLU A 71 -9.02 -28.80 22.89
N ALA A 72 -8.05 -28.94 21.97
CA ALA A 72 -7.11 -30.06 21.96
C ALA A 72 -6.10 -29.96 23.11
N THR A 73 -5.63 -28.73 23.40
CA THR A 73 -4.67 -28.46 24.46
C THR A 73 -5.33 -28.01 25.77
N ARG A 74 -6.66 -27.83 25.78
CA ARG A 74 -7.44 -27.22 26.87
C ARG A 74 -6.82 -25.90 27.37
N ARG A 75 -6.36 -25.08 26.42
CA ARG A 75 -5.65 -23.84 26.69
C ARG A 75 -6.41 -22.66 26.11
N CYS A 76 -6.67 -21.65 26.94
CA CYS A 76 -7.33 -20.40 26.56
C CYS A 76 -6.31 -19.26 26.57
N LEU A 77 -6.04 -18.68 25.41
CA LEU A 77 -5.26 -17.46 25.30
C LEU A 77 -6.15 -16.26 25.62
N ALA A 78 -5.72 -15.38 26.52
CA ALA A 78 -6.51 -14.25 26.98
C ALA A 78 -5.74 -12.94 26.86
N ALA A 79 -6.29 -11.99 26.11
CA ALA A 79 -5.72 -10.66 25.90
C ALA A 79 -6.67 -9.57 26.42
N PRO A 80 -6.17 -8.49 27.05
CA PRO A 80 -6.99 -7.34 27.46
C PRO A 80 -7.80 -6.75 26.29
N GLN A 81 -9.00 -6.21 26.53
CA GLN A 81 -9.78 -5.49 25.50
C GLN A 81 -9.31 -4.06 25.21
N LYS A 82 -8.40 -3.52 26.04
CA LYS A 82 -7.88 -2.16 25.94
C LYS A 82 -6.35 -2.17 25.96
N GLU A 83 -5.76 -1.07 25.47
CA GLU A 83 -4.32 -0.86 25.58
C GLU A 83 -3.92 -0.72 27.05
N LEU A 84 -2.67 -1.07 27.35
CA LEU A 84 -2.08 -0.93 28.67
C LEU A 84 -1.17 0.31 28.71
N ASN A 85 -1.21 1.01 29.83
CA ASN A 85 -0.30 2.10 30.17
C ASN A 85 1.11 1.56 30.43
N ALA A 86 2.08 2.47 30.59
CA ALA A 86 3.49 2.10 30.80
C ALA A 86 3.73 1.28 32.09
N ASP A 87 2.87 1.45 33.09
CA ASP A 87 2.86 0.71 34.36
C ASP A 87 2.09 -0.63 34.29
N GLY A 88 1.58 -0.98 33.11
CA GLY A 88 0.78 -2.18 32.87
C GLY A 88 -0.71 -2.04 33.21
N THR A 89 -1.15 -0.86 33.69
CA THR A 89 -2.56 -0.62 34.01
C THR A 89 -3.41 -0.45 32.76
N GLU A 90 -4.70 -0.79 32.83
CA GLU A 90 -5.61 -0.59 31.71
C GLU A 90 -5.74 0.90 31.36
N SER A 91 -5.54 1.24 30.09
CA SER A 91 -5.76 2.59 29.58
C SER A 91 -7.23 2.82 29.22
N THR A 92 -7.58 4.06 28.88
CA THR A 92 -8.90 4.40 28.33
C THR A 92 -9.04 4.04 26.84
N ARG A 93 -7.95 3.68 26.17
CA ARG A 93 -7.92 3.40 24.73
C ARG A 93 -8.30 1.95 24.46
N THR A 94 -9.29 1.76 23.60
CA THR A 94 -9.67 0.45 23.09
C THR A 94 -8.61 -0.06 22.11
N LEU A 95 -8.45 -1.38 22.01
CA LEU A 95 -7.57 -1.95 21.00
C LEU A 95 -8.03 -1.58 19.57
N GLU A 96 -7.12 -1.01 18.79
CA GLU A 96 -7.35 -0.77 17.38
C GLU A 96 -7.19 -2.04 16.56
N ARG A 97 -7.86 -2.12 15.40
CA ARG A 97 -7.71 -3.20 14.39
C ARG A 97 -7.96 -4.63 14.92
N VAL A 98 -8.79 -4.78 15.94
CA VAL A 98 -9.34 -6.09 16.34
C VAL A 98 -10.74 -6.28 15.76
N PRO A 99 -11.13 -7.50 15.37
CA PRO A 99 -12.53 -7.79 15.04
C PRO A 99 -13.42 -7.64 16.27
N GLY A 100 -14.74 -7.58 16.05
CA GLY A 100 -15.70 -7.78 17.14
C GLY A 100 -15.49 -9.14 17.80
N CYS A 101 -15.90 -9.28 19.07
CA CYS A 101 -15.90 -10.55 19.78
C CYS A 101 -17.31 -10.88 20.26
N ASN A 102 -17.59 -12.16 20.44
CA ASN A 102 -18.89 -12.63 20.91
C ASN A 102 -19.00 -12.47 22.42
N GLU A 103 -20.03 -11.77 22.88
CA GLU A 103 -20.31 -11.58 24.31
C GLU A 103 -20.91 -12.88 24.88
N LEU A 104 -20.08 -13.66 25.59
CA LEU A 104 -20.46 -14.96 26.15
C LEU A 104 -20.11 -15.01 27.65
N PRO A 105 -20.93 -14.39 28.51
CA PRO A 105 -20.56 -14.09 29.90
C PRO A 105 -20.30 -15.32 30.77
N ASN A 106 -20.85 -16.49 30.44
CA ASN A 106 -20.71 -17.71 31.23
C ASN A 106 -19.70 -18.73 30.67
N VAL A 107 -19.23 -18.56 29.43
CA VAL A 107 -18.42 -19.59 28.75
C VAL A 107 -17.05 -19.74 29.41
N SER A 108 -16.46 -18.65 29.89
CA SER A 108 -15.15 -18.75 30.55
C SER A 108 -15.22 -19.45 31.89
N ARG A 109 -16.33 -19.33 32.63
CA ARG A 109 -16.55 -20.11 33.85
C ARG A 109 -16.70 -21.60 33.54
N GLN A 110 -17.54 -21.93 32.55
CA GLN A 110 -17.73 -23.32 32.11
C GLN A 110 -16.42 -23.95 31.63
N ARG A 111 -15.59 -23.21 30.89
CA ARG A 111 -14.26 -23.68 30.47
C ARG A 111 -13.31 -23.86 31.64
N ALA A 112 -13.29 -22.94 32.60
CA ALA A 112 -12.49 -23.11 33.82
C ALA A 112 -12.91 -24.36 34.61
N GLU A 113 -14.21 -24.59 34.78
CA GLU A 113 -14.77 -25.79 35.41
C GLU A 113 -14.43 -27.08 34.64
N ALA A 114 -14.34 -27.00 33.31
CA ALA A 114 -13.90 -28.09 32.44
C ALA A 114 -12.36 -28.32 32.44
N GLY A 115 -11.62 -27.53 33.23
CA GLY A 115 -10.17 -27.67 33.41
C GLY A 115 -9.32 -26.95 32.37
N PHE A 116 -9.86 -25.91 31.70
CA PHE A 116 -9.06 -25.09 30.79
C PHE A 116 -8.15 -24.13 31.57
N VAL A 117 -6.93 -23.93 31.06
CA VAL A 117 -5.97 -22.99 31.61
C VAL A 117 -5.98 -21.69 30.80
N PHE A 118 -6.22 -20.56 31.46
CA PHE A 118 -6.17 -19.23 30.84
C PHE A 118 -4.76 -18.68 30.92
N VAL A 119 -4.17 -18.30 29.79
CA VAL A 119 -2.79 -17.82 29.68
C VAL A 119 -2.78 -16.40 29.11
N PRO A 120 -2.03 -15.45 29.69
CA PRO A 120 -1.84 -14.12 29.11
C PRO A 120 -1.37 -14.20 27.66
N ALA A 121 -1.97 -13.40 26.80
CA ALA A 121 -1.67 -13.34 25.38
C ALA A 121 -1.74 -11.92 24.83
N ILE A 122 -1.11 -11.72 23.67
CA ILE A 122 -1.25 -10.50 22.86
C ILE A 122 -2.49 -10.64 21.99
N ALA A 123 -3.30 -9.58 21.94
CA ALA A 123 -4.50 -9.56 21.10
C ALA A 123 -4.16 -9.65 19.61
N GLU A 124 -5.09 -10.20 18.83
CA GLU A 124 -4.92 -10.47 17.41
C GLU A 124 -4.68 -9.17 16.61
N THR A 125 -3.98 -9.31 15.48
CA THR A 125 -3.79 -8.24 14.50
C THR A 125 -3.98 -8.74 13.08
N PRO A 126 -4.51 -7.90 12.17
CA PRO A 126 -4.60 -8.24 10.76
C PRO A 126 -3.19 -8.46 10.16
N PRO A 127 -3.09 -9.19 9.04
CA PRO A 127 -1.84 -9.31 8.31
C PRO A 127 -1.21 -7.95 7.98
N GLY A 128 0.12 -7.85 8.12
CA GLY A 128 0.88 -6.59 7.95
C GLY A 128 0.88 -5.64 9.15
N TRP A 129 0.25 -6.05 10.26
CA TRP A 129 0.22 -5.30 11.52
C TRP A 129 0.80 -6.11 12.67
N TYR A 130 1.58 -5.43 13.49
CA TYR A 130 2.16 -5.94 14.72
C TYR A 130 1.43 -5.33 15.91
N ARG A 131 1.29 -6.09 17.01
CA ARG A 131 0.86 -5.56 18.30
C ARG A 131 1.88 -5.90 19.36
N ASP A 132 2.24 -4.90 20.15
CA ASP A 132 3.14 -5.10 21.28
C ASP A 132 2.43 -5.65 22.52
N GLU A 133 3.20 -5.93 23.57
CA GLU A 133 2.68 -6.43 24.85
C GLU A 133 1.71 -5.46 25.55
N ARG A 134 1.77 -4.17 25.20
CA ARG A 134 0.88 -3.12 25.74
C ARG A 134 -0.39 -2.97 24.92
N GLY A 135 -0.57 -3.78 23.87
CA GLY A 135 -1.74 -3.71 23.02
C GLY A 135 -1.68 -2.63 21.95
N ARG A 136 -0.57 -1.91 21.78
CA ARG A 136 -0.42 -0.87 20.75
C ARG A 136 -0.15 -1.52 19.39
N VAL A 137 -0.83 -1.06 18.35
CA VAL A 137 -0.61 -1.55 16.97
C VAL A 137 0.40 -0.71 16.23
N MET A 138 1.18 -1.34 15.36
CA MET A 138 1.97 -0.64 14.34
C MET A 138 1.96 -1.42 13.03
N GLN A 139 1.92 -0.70 11.91
CA GLN A 139 2.06 -1.29 10.58
C GLN A 139 3.55 -1.59 10.32
N PHE A 140 3.85 -2.80 9.87
CA PHE A 140 5.22 -3.22 9.51
C PHE A 140 5.33 -3.66 8.05
N ASN A 141 4.25 -3.53 7.29
CA ASN A 141 4.18 -3.93 5.89
C ASN A 141 3.46 -2.84 5.11
N PHE A 142 4.05 -2.33 4.03
CA PHE A 142 3.50 -1.18 3.30
C PHE A 142 3.38 -1.50 1.82
N ASP A 143 2.25 -1.09 1.24
CA ASP A 143 2.00 -1.18 -0.19
C ASP A 143 2.19 0.19 -0.86
N LEU A 144 3.35 0.37 -1.49
CA LEU A 144 3.68 1.61 -2.18
C LEU A 144 2.95 1.79 -3.53
N HIS A 145 2.17 0.79 -3.98
CA HIS A 145 1.28 0.89 -5.14
C HIS A 145 -0.12 1.40 -4.75
N ARG A 146 -0.35 1.73 -3.48
CA ARG A 146 -1.59 2.33 -2.95
C ARG A 146 -1.26 3.46 -1.99
N ARG A 147 -0.95 4.66 -2.48
CA ARG A 147 -0.54 5.79 -1.64
C ARG A 147 -0.75 7.14 -2.32
N VAL A 148 -0.75 8.18 -1.51
CA VAL A 148 -0.35 9.53 -1.94
C VAL A 148 1.10 9.73 -1.53
N TRP A 149 1.94 10.29 -2.40
CA TRP A 149 3.32 10.58 -2.04
C TRP A 149 3.67 12.05 -2.27
N LEU A 150 4.59 12.53 -1.45
CA LEU A 150 5.27 13.81 -1.59
C LEU A 150 6.74 13.60 -1.28
N GLY A 151 7.60 13.96 -2.22
CA GLY A 151 9.03 13.80 -2.13
C GLY A 151 9.78 15.05 -2.52
N GLY A 152 11.03 15.09 -2.10
CA GLY A 152 11.95 16.14 -2.51
C GLY A 152 13.39 15.79 -2.19
N GLY A 153 14.31 16.40 -2.92
CA GLY A 153 15.72 16.17 -2.72
C GLY A 153 16.62 16.87 -3.71
N TRP A 154 17.88 16.42 -3.72
CA TRP A 154 18.92 16.93 -4.58
C TRP A 154 18.87 16.21 -5.95
N THR A 155 19.06 16.94 -7.05
CA THR A 155 18.95 16.37 -8.41
C THR A 155 20.03 16.88 -9.40
N PRO A 156 21.33 16.61 -9.17
CA PRO A 156 22.39 17.08 -10.05
C PRO A 156 22.21 16.58 -11.49
N GLN A 157 22.75 17.34 -12.44
CA GLN A 157 22.66 17.05 -13.86
C GLN A 157 23.99 17.28 -14.58
N TRP A 158 24.26 16.41 -15.54
CA TRP A 158 25.45 16.42 -16.36
C TRP A 158 25.02 16.30 -17.81
N ARG A 159 25.39 17.30 -18.62
CA ARG A 159 25.18 17.27 -20.06
C ARG A 159 26.50 17.47 -20.77
N GLN A 160 26.71 16.71 -21.84
CA GLN A 160 27.95 16.79 -22.60
C GLN A 160 28.14 18.20 -23.19
N GLY A 161 29.29 18.82 -22.90
CA GLY A 161 29.63 20.15 -23.41
C GLY A 161 29.08 21.33 -22.60
N GLU A 162 28.38 21.07 -21.48
CA GLU A 162 27.85 22.10 -20.58
C GLU A 162 28.46 21.97 -19.17
N GLU A 163 28.39 23.05 -18.39
CA GLU A 163 28.77 23.01 -16.98
C GLU A 163 27.82 22.10 -16.18
N ARG A 164 28.35 21.49 -15.12
CA ARG A 164 27.58 20.57 -14.28
C ARG A 164 26.61 21.36 -13.41
N ALA A 165 25.31 21.12 -13.56
CA ALA A 165 24.30 21.78 -12.76
C ALA A 165 24.09 21.01 -11.44
N LEU A 166 24.88 21.37 -10.41
CA LEU A 166 24.91 20.67 -9.12
C LEU A 166 23.97 21.28 -8.06
N SER A 167 23.44 22.48 -8.27
CA SER A 167 22.60 23.21 -7.30
C SER A 167 21.10 22.93 -7.44
N ARG A 168 20.72 21.90 -8.21
CA ARG A 168 19.33 21.62 -8.58
C ARG A 168 18.59 20.86 -7.46
N GLY A 169 17.33 21.26 -7.25
CA GLY A 169 16.40 20.60 -6.34
C GLY A 169 15.22 19.97 -7.08
N ARG A 170 14.74 18.82 -6.63
CA ARG A 170 13.54 18.15 -7.16
C ARG A 170 12.45 18.15 -6.11
N LEU A 171 11.22 18.37 -6.54
CA LEU A 171 10.00 18.09 -5.79
C LEU A 171 9.15 17.13 -6.64
N ASP A 172 8.62 16.09 -6.02
CA ASP A 172 7.72 15.15 -6.69
C ASP A 172 6.50 14.82 -5.84
N PHE A 173 5.36 14.61 -6.47
CA PHE A 173 4.16 14.16 -5.78
C PHE A 173 3.24 13.40 -6.72
N GLY A 174 2.31 12.65 -6.16
CA GLY A 174 1.29 11.96 -6.94
C GLY A 174 0.42 11.04 -6.09
N ILE A 175 -0.53 10.41 -6.76
CA ILE A 175 -1.45 9.43 -6.17
C ILE A 175 -1.38 8.17 -7.00
N VAL A 176 -1.23 7.02 -6.36
CA VAL A 176 -1.30 5.71 -7.02
C VAL A 176 -2.27 4.84 -6.25
N THR A 177 -3.13 4.15 -6.98
CA THR A 177 -4.04 3.16 -6.41
C THR A 177 -4.08 1.93 -7.28
N GLU A 178 -4.11 0.78 -6.63
CA GLU A 178 -4.13 -0.51 -7.28
C GLU A 178 -5.32 -1.33 -6.76
N THR A 179 -6.13 -1.83 -7.68
CA THR A 179 -7.35 -2.58 -7.37
C THR A 179 -7.37 -3.90 -8.15
N PRO A 180 -7.53 -5.05 -7.46
CA PRO A 180 -7.69 -6.32 -8.15
C PRO A 180 -9.07 -6.40 -8.81
N GLY A 181 -9.13 -7.01 -9.99
CA GLY A 181 -10.38 -7.31 -10.68
C GLY A 181 -11.20 -8.34 -9.92
N TRP A 182 -12.51 -8.10 -9.76
CA TRP A 182 -13.40 -8.94 -8.95
C TRP A 182 -13.53 -10.39 -9.45
N ARG A 183 -13.39 -10.60 -10.77
CA ARG A 183 -13.55 -11.92 -11.43
C ARG A 183 -12.42 -12.27 -12.40
N SER A 184 -11.61 -11.29 -12.76
CA SER A 184 -10.47 -11.44 -13.65
C SER A 184 -9.19 -11.53 -12.82
N ARG A 185 -8.24 -12.38 -13.23
CA ARG A 185 -6.86 -12.32 -12.73
C ARG A 185 -6.15 -11.12 -13.36
N ARG A 186 -6.68 -9.94 -13.08
CA ARG A 186 -6.21 -8.65 -13.58
C ARG A 186 -6.10 -7.69 -12.41
N VAL A 187 -5.07 -6.87 -12.45
CA VAL A 187 -4.89 -5.75 -11.54
C VAL A 187 -5.00 -4.47 -12.34
N HIS A 188 -5.76 -3.53 -11.80
CA HIS A 188 -5.96 -2.20 -12.37
C HIS A 188 -5.18 -1.20 -11.53
N ARG A 189 -4.32 -0.42 -12.15
CA ARG A 189 -3.54 0.61 -11.49
C ARG A 189 -3.87 1.96 -12.13
N VAL A 190 -4.11 2.93 -11.25
CA VAL A 190 -4.44 4.31 -11.62
C VAL A 190 -3.42 5.20 -10.93
N THR A 191 -2.75 6.04 -11.71
CA THR A 191 -1.88 7.11 -11.19
C THR A 191 -2.52 8.46 -11.52
N LEU A 192 -2.59 9.37 -10.55
CA LEU A 192 -3.12 10.72 -10.72
C LEU A 192 -2.08 11.76 -10.29
N PHE A 193 -2.03 12.86 -11.02
CA PHE A 193 -1.18 14.02 -10.72
C PHE A 193 0.29 13.65 -10.48
N ASP A 194 0.82 12.66 -11.21
CA ASP A 194 2.24 12.26 -11.15
C ASP A 194 3.07 13.43 -11.66
N THR A 195 3.65 14.18 -10.73
CA THR A 195 4.25 15.48 -11.00
C THR A 195 5.67 15.52 -10.47
N GLU A 196 6.56 16.05 -11.28
CA GLU A 196 7.92 16.35 -10.94
C GLU A 196 8.27 17.77 -11.37
N LEU A 197 8.76 18.54 -10.41
CA LEU A 197 9.29 19.87 -10.62
C LEU A 197 10.77 19.90 -10.26
N VAL A 198 11.60 20.29 -11.22
CA VAL A 198 13.02 20.54 -11.01
C VAL A 198 13.28 22.04 -10.98
N LEU A 199 13.86 22.49 -9.87
CA LEU A 199 14.17 23.88 -9.57
C LEU A 199 15.68 24.15 -9.71
N GLY A 200 16.02 25.39 -10.06
CA GLY A 200 17.40 25.84 -10.25
C GLY A 200 17.74 26.05 -11.71
N GLU A 201 19.00 25.81 -12.07
CA GLU A 201 19.45 25.87 -13.46
C GLU A 201 18.75 24.79 -14.31
N GLN A 202 18.36 25.15 -15.52
CA GLN A 202 17.65 24.26 -16.45
C GLN A 202 16.40 23.63 -15.80
N SER A 203 15.54 24.48 -15.23
CA SER A 203 14.29 24.05 -14.59
C SER A 203 13.40 23.26 -15.56
N SER A 204 12.74 22.23 -15.05
CA SER A 204 11.82 21.42 -15.84
C SER A 204 10.59 21.04 -15.03
N LEU A 205 9.49 20.82 -15.75
CA LEU A 205 8.24 20.29 -15.19
C LEU A 205 7.83 19.09 -16.04
N ASP A 206 7.60 17.97 -15.38
CA ASP A 206 6.98 16.78 -15.96
C ASP A 206 5.74 16.47 -15.13
N ALA A 207 4.56 16.53 -15.74
CA ALA A 207 3.31 16.41 -15.00
C ALA A 207 2.28 15.61 -15.79
N THR A 208 1.81 14.50 -15.22
CA THR A 208 0.79 13.64 -15.81
C THR A 208 -0.49 13.70 -14.99
N LEU A 209 -1.60 14.06 -15.61
CA LEU A 209 -2.89 14.12 -14.92
C LEU A 209 -3.39 12.73 -14.53
N LEU A 210 -3.42 11.81 -15.50
CA LEU A 210 -3.98 10.48 -15.33
C LEU A 210 -3.18 9.46 -16.14
N ARG A 211 -2.77 8.39 -15.46
CA ARG A 211 -2.30 7.16 -16.08
C ARG A 211 -3.14 6.00 -15.59
N TYR A 212 -3.46 5.09 -16.50
CA TYR A 212 -4.17 3.86 -16.19
C TYR A 212 -3.45 2.69 -16.85
N ASP A 213 -3.09 1.70 -16.06
CA ASP A 213 -2.45 0.49 -16.55
C ASP A 213 -3.05 -0.78 -15.97
N THR A 214 -2.88 -1.88 -16.70
CA THR A 214 -3.35 -3.19 -16.27
C THR A 214 -2.28 -4.25 -16.42
N ASN A 215 -2.15 -5.08 -15.39
CA ASN A 215 -1.40 -6.32 -15.44
C ASN A 215 -2.39 -7.47 -15.40
N ALA A 216 -2.22 -8.49 -16.22
CA ALA A 216 -3.20 -9.56 -16.33
C ALA A 216 -2.53 -10.91 -16.52
N ARG A 217 -3.09 -11.93 -15.86
CA ARG A 217 -2.76 -13.33 -16.07
C ARG A 217 -3.97 -14.04 -16.68
N PRO A 218 -4.06 -14.17 -18.01
CA PRO A 218 -5.21 -14.77 -18.66
C PRO A 218 -5.44 -16.21 -18.19
N THR A 219 -6.70 -16.59 -18.04
CA THR A 219 -7.08 -17.98 -17.72
C THR A 219 -7.16 -18.86 -18.96
N GLN A 220 -7.13 -18.27 -20.15
CA GLN A 220 -7.18 -18.98 -21.42
C GLN A 220 -5.96 -18.61 -22.26
N PRO A 221 -5.39 -19.58 -23.00
CA PRO A 221 -4.25 -19.31 -23.88
C PRO A 221 -4.66 -18.40 -25.03
N PHE A 222 -3.76 -17.50 -25.39
CA PHE A 222 -3.95 -16.59 -26.52
C PHE A 222 -3.77 -17.32 -27.85
N ILE A 223 -2.77 -18.19 -27.94
CA ILE A 223 -2.47 -19.00 -29.11
C ILE A 223 -2.47 -20.48 -28.72
N ARG A 224 -3.12 -21.31 -29.55
CA ARG A 224 -3.09 -22.78 -29.43
C ARG A 224 -2.40 -23.33 -30.66
N VAL A 225 -1.22 -23.92 -30.47
CA VAL A 225 -0.46 -24.57 -31.55
C VAL A 225 -0.70 -26.08 -31.45
N SER A 226 -1.48 -26.60 -32.39
CA SER A 226 -1.63 -28.05 -32.56
C SER A 226 -0.62 -28.55 -33.58
N THR A 227 0.11 -29.61 -33.27
CA THR A 227 0.99 -30.27 -34.24
C THR A 227 0.59 -31.72 -34.43
N PHE A 228 0.62 -32.14 -35.69
CA PHE A 228 0.28 -33.48 -36.15
C PHE A 228 1.52 -34.26 -36.63
N ILE A 229 2.71 -33.66 -36.51
CA ILE A 229 3.97 -34.33 -36.81
C ILE A 229 4.28 -35.25 -35.63
N GLY A 230 4.10 -36.57 -35.84
CA GLY A 230 4.19 -37.58 -34.79
C GLY A 230 2.87 -37.78 -34.04
N LYS A 231 2.92 -37.91 -32.71
CA LYS A 231 1.70 -38.01 -31.90
C LYS A 231 1.02 -36.63 -31.80
N PRO A 232 -0.29 -36.51 -32.08
CA PRO A 232 -1.02 -35.25 -31.94
C PRO A 232 -0.81 -34.63 -30.56
N ARG A 233 -0.31 -33.40 -30.51
CA ARG A 233 -0.10 -32.64 -29.27
C ARG A 233 -0.55 -31.19 -29.45
N ARG A 234 -1.08 -30.61 -28.37
CA ARG A 234 -1.49 -29.21 -28.28
C ARG A 234 -0.55 -28.47 -27.35
N THR A 235 -0.03 -27.33 -27.81
CA THR A 235 0.75 -26.40 -27.00
C THR A 235 -0.06 -25.13 -26.83
N ASP A 236 -0.35 -24.79 -25.59
CA ASP A 236 -1.14 -23.62 -25.22
C ASP A 236 -0.18 -22.50 -24.77
N LEU A 237 -0.16 -21.40 -25.51
CA LEU A 237 0.69 -20.23 -25.23
C LEU A 237 -0.19 -19.11 -24.67
N SER A 238 0.01 -18.78 -23.39
CA SER A 238 -0.59 -17.60 -22.75
C SER A 238 0.33 -16.39 -22.94
N LEU A 239 -0.23 -15.27 -23.37
CA LEU A 239 0.45 -13.97 -23.39
C LEU A 239 -0.20 -13.09 -22.32
N ASP A 240 0.58 -12.65 -21.35
CA ASP A 240 0.14 -11.79 -20.26
C ASP A 240 0.00 -10.35 -20.78
N LEU A 241 -1.08 -10.12 -21.55
CA LEU A 241 -1.36 -8.87 -22.24
C LEU A 241 -2.18 -7.93 -21.36
N GLY A 242 -1.71 -6.69 -21.28
CA GLY A 242 -2.39 -5.59 -20.62
C GLY A 242 -2.51 -4.36 -21.51
N THR A 243 -2.89 -3.27 -20.88
CA THR A 243 -3.08 -1.97 -21.52
C THR A 243 -2.46 -0.90 -20.66
N TRP A 244 -1.93 0.13 -21.31
CA TRP A 244 -1.41 1.32 -20.68
C TRP A 244 -2.00 2.54 -21.38
N LEU A 245 -2.53 3.47 -20.61
CA LEU A 245 -3.18 4.68 -21.07
C LEU A 245 -2.62 5.86 -20.27
N GLU A 246 -2.29 6.93 -20.97
CA GLU A 246 -1.90 8.21 -20.39
C GLU A 246 -2.78 9.31 -20.96
N VAL A 247 -3.20 10.24 -20.11
CA VAL A 247 -4.06 11.36 -20.47
C VAL A 247 -3.49 12.62 -19.86
N LEU A 248 -3.27 13.64 -20.71
CA LEU A 248 -2.71 14.94 -20.35
C LEU A 248 -1.38 14.82 -19.60
N HIS A 249 -0.30 14.61 -20.36
CA HIS A 249 1.08 14.70 -19.88
C HIS A 249 1.74 15.97 -20.41
N LEU A 250 2.15 16.85 -19.51
CA LEU A 250 2.83 18.11 -19.78
C LEU A 250 4.32 17.96 -19.49
N GLU A 251 5.14 18.14 -20.52
CA GLU A 251 6.60 18.26 -20.39
C GLU A 251 6.98 19.72 -20.69
N GLN A 252 7.68 20.36 -19.75
CA GLN A 252 8.32 21.66 -19.94
C GLN A 252 9.81 21.54 -19.68
N VAL A 253 10.61 21.93 -20.68
CA VAL A 253 12.06 21.81 -20.63
C VAL A 253 12.67 23.16 -20.94
N ARG A 254 13.49 23.66 -20.01
CA ARG A 254 14.35 24.83 -20.21
C ARG A 254 15.77 24.39 -20.46
N ARG A 255 16.30 24.64 -21.66
CA ARG A 255 17.63 24.16 -22.06
C ARG A 255 18.29 25.09 -23.06
N GLY A 256 19.58 25.41 -22.86
CA GLY A 256 20.32 26.27 -23.77
C GLY A 256 19.70 27.66 -23.99
N GLY A 257 18.97 28.18 -22.99
CA GLY A 257 18.21 29.43 -23.10
C GLY A 257 16.87 29.33 -23.84
N ILE A 258 16.47 28.13 -24.27
CA ILE A 258 15.22 27.86 -24.96
C ILE A 258 14.24 27.16 -24.02
N ASP A 259 13.00 27.63 -24.03
CA ASP A 259 11.90 27.03 -23.28
C ASP A 259 10.98 26.29 -24.26
N THR A 260 10.91 24.97 -24.11
CA THR A 260 10.04 24.13 -24.94
C THR A 260 8.98 23.45 -24.09
N SER A 261 7.74 23.39 -24.59
CA SER A 261 6.63 22.73 -23.91
C SER A 261 5.89 21.79 -24.84
N PHE A 262 5.69 20.56 -24.36
CA PHE A 262 4.95 19.50 -25.03
C PHE A 262 3.77 19.08 -24.18
N LEU A 263 2.63 18.83 -24.80
CA LEU A 263 1.43 18.34 -24.14
C LEU A 263 0.93 17.09 -24.86
N THR A 264 1.18 15.91 -24.31
CA THR A 264 0.53 14.67 -24.73
C THR A 264 -0.92 14.71 -24.31
N LEU A 265 -1.83 14.71 -25.28
CA LEU A 265 -3.28 14.73 -25.03
C LEU A 265 -3.75 13.35 -24.56
N VAL A 266 -3.30 12.32 -25.28
CA VAL A 266 -3.62 10.91 -24.99
C VAL A 266 -2.54 10.00 -25.57
N GLY A 267 -2.16 8.97 -24.81
CA GLY A 267 -1.26 7.91 -25.25
C GLY A 267 -1.85 6.54 -24.93
N GLY A 268 -1.82 5.62 -25.90
CA GLY A 268 -2.40 4.28 -25.73
C GLY A 268 -1.41 3.21 -26.17
N GLN A 269 -1.07 2.30 -25.26
CA GLN A 269 -0.08 1.26 -25.50
C GLN A 269 -0.59 -0.11 -25.05
N LEU A 270 -0.15 -1.15 -25.77
CA LEU A 270 -0.32 -2.53 -25.35
C LEU A 270 0.88 -2.94 -24.51
N THR A 271 0.64 -3.68 -23.43
CA THR A 271 1.70 -4.21 -22.58
C THR A 271 1.78 -5.73 -22.73
N LEU A 272 3.00 -6.27 -22.63
CA LEU A 272 3.28 -7.70 -22.53
C LEU A 272 4.20 -7.91 -21.34
N ASP A 273 3.67 -8.56 -20.30
CA ASP A 273 4.46 -8.91 -19.12
C ASP A 273 5.37 -10.10 -19.48
N LEU A 274 6.69 -9.88 -19.41
CA LEU A 274 7.69 -10.93 -19.58
C LEU A 274 7.83 -11.74 -18.29
N TRP A 275 7.54 -11.10 -17.15
CA TRP A 275 7.49 -11.69 -15.83
C TRP A 275 6.57 -10.84 -14.94
N HIS A 276 5.90 -11.47 -13.97
CA HIS A 276 5.18 -10.78 -12.91
C HIS A 276 5.12 -11.63 -11.62
N SER A 277 4.90 -10.98 -10.48
CA SER A 277 4.64 -11.65 -9.21
C SER A 277 3.28 -12.36 -9.17
N VAL A 278 3.04 -13.17 -8.14
CA VAL A 278 1.77 -13.91 -7.97
C VAL A 278 0.58 -12.98 -7.74
N ASP A 279 0.80 -11.88 -7.03
CA ASP A 279 -0.18 -10.82 -6.74
C ASP A 279 -0.27 -9.75 -7.84
N LEU A 280 0.49 -9.90 -8.93
CA LEU A 280 0.58 -9.03 -10.11
C LEU A 280 1.08 -7.60 -9.84
N SER A 281 1.58 -7.31 -8.63
CA SER A 281 2.07 -5.98 -8.23
C SER A 281 3.45 -5.68 -8.81
N SER A 282 4.33 -6.69 -8.86
CA SER A 282 5.66 -6.60 -9.45
C SER A 282 5.68 -7.17 -10.86
N TYR A 283 6.44 -6.55 -11.76
CA TYR A 283 6.53 -6.97 -13.15
C TYR A 283 7.84 -6.56 -13.84
N VAL A 284 8.13 -7.25 -14.93
CA VAL A 284 9.03 -6.82 -16.01
C VAL A 284 8.24 -6.96 -17.30
N ARG A 285 8.07 -5.86 -18.04
CA ARG A 285 7.17 -5.83 -19.21
C ARG A 285 7.73 -5.00 -20.34
N VAL A 286 7.27 -5.29 -21.54
CA VAL A 286 7.43 -4.41 -22.70
C VAL A 286 6.09 -3.75 -23.01
N ARG A 287 6.12 -2.49 -23.43
CA ARG A 287 4.95 -1.77 -23.93
C ARG A 287 5.24 -1.07 -25.23
N ALA A 288 4.23 -0.94 -26.09
CA ALA A 288 4.36 -0.20 -27.33
C ALA A 288 3.00 0.36 -27.80
N GLY A 289 3.04 1.54 -28.40
CA GLY A 289 1.87 2.17 -29.01
C GLY A 289 2.06 3.66 -29.27
N PRO A 290 1.06 4.32 -29.88
CA PRO A 290 1.14 5.73 -30.21
C PRO A 290 0.61 6.66 -29.12
N SER A 291 1.10 7.89 -29.16
CA SER A 291 0.57 9.04 -28.43
C SER A 291 0.28 10.20 -29.37
N LEU A 292 -0.69 11.03 -29.02
CA LEU A 292 -1.00 12.29 -29.69
C LEU A 292 -0.46 13.45 -28.85
N GLU A 293 0.54 14.14 -29.38
CA GLU A 293 1.24 15.23 -28.68
C GLU A 293 1.06 16.57 -29.38
N TYR A 294 0.74 17.60 -28.61
CA TYR A 294 0.72 18.98 -29.05
C TYR A 294 2.02 19.69 -28.65
N ASP A 295 2.84 20.05 -29.63
CA ASP A 295 4.01 20.92 -29.45
C ASP A 295 3.48 22.34 -29.20
N ARG A 296 3.46 22.75 -27.93
CA ARG A 296 2.89 24.05 -27.52
C ARG A 296 3.74 25.22 -27.97
N THR A 297 5.06 25.02 -28.05
CA THR A 297 6.01 26.05 -28.47
C THR A 297 5.83 26.40 -29.94
N HIS A 298 5.62 25.40 -30.80
CA HIS A 298 5.48 25.61 -32.24
C HIS A 298 4.04 25.48 -32.77
N SER A 299 3.08 25.22 -31.87
CA SER A 299 1.64 25.18 -32.14
C SER A 299 1.21 24.19 -33.22
N PHE A 300 1.60 22.91 -33.08
CA PHE A 300 1.11 21.84 -33.96
C PHE A 300 0.97 20.49 -33.24
N LEU A 301 0.09 19.64 -33.77
CA LEU A 301 -0.11 18.26 -33.32
C LEU A 301 0.86 17.31 -34.03
N THR A 302 1.29 16.28 -33.31
CA THR A 302 2.19 15.22 -33.78
C THR A 302 1.71 13.86 -33.32
N LEU A 303 2.11 12.83 -34.05
CA LEU A 303 1.91 11.43 -33.68
C LEU A 303 3.24 10.88 -33.17
N VAL A 304 3.25 10.34 -31.95
CA VAL A 304 4.46 9.87 -31.28
C VAL A 304 4.32 8.37 -30.99
N PRO A 305 4.64 7.48 -31.93
CA PRO A 305 4.86 6.07 -31.62
C PRO A 305 6.03 5.91 -30.64
N GLY A 306 5.82 5.11 -29.60
CA GLY A 306 6.82 4.77 -28.62
C GLY A 306 6.81 3.31 -28.23
N ALA A 307 7.92 2.87 -27.65
CA ALA A 307 8.07 1.57 -27.03
C ALA A 307 8.93 1.69 -25.77
N ALA A 308 8.63 0.89 -24.75
CA ALA A 308 9.39 0.86 -23.52
C ALA A 308 9.56 -0.56 -22.97
N LEU A 309 10.70 -0.79 -22.32
CA LEU A 309 10.93 -1.90 -21.40
C LEU A 309 10.86 -1.33 -19.98
N GLU A 310 10.03 -1.90 -19.12
CA GLU A 310 9.78 -1.42 -17.76
C GLU A 310 9.90 -2.55 -16.74
N GLY A 311 10.43 -2.23 -15.56
CA GLY A 311 10.42 -3.08 -14.38
C GLY A 311 9.99 -2.30 -13.15
N ASP A 312 9.11 -2.91 -12.35
CA ASP A 312 8.66 -2.40 -11.05
C ASP A 312 8.60 -3.61 -10.11
N LEU A 313 9.51 -3.65 -9.14
CA LEU A 313 9.79 -4.84 -8.33
C LEU A 313 9.75 -4.49 -6.85
N THR A 314 8.95 -5.21 -6.08
CA THR A 314 9.07 -5.25 -4.62
C THR A 314 10.00 -6.41 -4.24
N LEU A 315 11.13 -6.11 -3.61
CA LEU A 315 12.23 -7.06 -3.41
C LEU A 315 12.09 -7.91 -2.13
N ASP A 316 11.21 -7.52 -1.21
CA ASP A 316 10.99 -8.20 0.06
C ASP A 316 9.49 -8.44 0.34
N ASP A 317 9.21 -9.34 1.28
CA ASP A 317 7.84 -9.69 1.66
C ASP A 317 7.12 -8.54 2.39
N ASN A 318 7.86 -7.68 3.08
CA ASN A 318 7.32 -6.55 3.86
C ASN A 318 7.00 -5.32 3.01
N GLY A 319 7.54 -5.23 1.78
CA GLY A 319 7.38 -4.07 0.91
C GLY A 319 8.25 -2.88 1.29
N PHE A 320 9.42 -3.12 1.88
CA PHE A 320 10.34 -2.06 2.26
C PHE A 320 11.25 -1.63 1.12
N HIS A 321 11.53 -2.53 0.18
CA HIS A 321 12.52 -2.34 -0.88
C HIS A 321 11.83 -2.40 -2.24
N HIS A 322 11.90 -1.29 -2.97
CA HIS A 322 11.30 -1.15 -4.29
C HIS A 322 12.35 -0.77 -5.32
N LEU A 323 12.39 -1.50 -6.43
CA LEU A 323 13.27 -1.25 -7.56
C LEU A 323 12.42 -0.96 -8.80
N THR A 324 12.71 0.15 -9.46
CA THR A 324 12.08 0.56 -10.70
C THR A 324 13.14 0.75 -11.78
N ALA A 325 12.84 0.36 -13.00
CA ALA A 325 13.71 0.60 -14.15
C ALA A 325 12.86 0.81 -15.40
N SER A 326 13.27 1.71 -16.28
CA SER A 326 12.66 1.84 -17.60
C SER A 326 13.67 2.27 -18.66
N ALA A 327 13.43 1.80 -19.87
CA ALA A 327 14.09 2.27 -21.09
C ALA A 327 13.00 2.51 -22.14
N GLU A 328 12.84 3.74 -22.57
CA GLU A 328 11.78 4.18 -23.48
C GLU A 328 12.36 4.89 -24.69
N THR A 329 11.84 4.58 -25.87
CA THR A 329 12.18 5.24 -27.12
C THR A 329 10.91 5.73 -27.81
N GLU A 330 10.98 6.94 -28.34
CA GLU A 330 9.88 7.59 -29.05
C GLU A 330 10.38 8.16 -30.37
N LYS A 331 9.50 8.13 -31.38
CA LYS A 331 9.73 8.75 -32.68
C LYS A 331 8.63 9.75 -32.94
N ILE A 332 8.97 10.99 -33.28
CA ILE A 332 7.99 12.03 -33.56
C ILE A 332 7.69 12.04 -35.05
N LEU A 333 6.45 11.71 -35.39
CA LEU A 333 5.92 11.67 -36.75
C LEU A 333 4.94 12.83 -36.98
N LEU A 334 4.74 13.18 -38.25
CA LEU A 334 3.84 14.25 -38.69
C LEU A 334 4.17 15.64 -38.12
N ALA A 335 5.40 15.83 -37.63
CA ALA A 335 5.89 17.13 -37.20
C ALA A 335 6.03 18.09 -38.39
N LYS A 336 5.74 19.38 -38.14
CA LYS A 336 6.08 20.45 -39.08
C LYS A 336 7.59 20.71 -39.03
N ARG A 337 8.14 21.29 -40.10
CA ARG A 337 9.54 21.73 -40.13
C ARG A 337 9.74 22.83 -39.10
N VAL A 338 10.74 22.65 -38.24
CA VAL A 338 11.20 23.62 -37.25
C VAL A 338 12.69 23.82 -37.48
N ASP A 339 13.17 25.05 -37.44
CA ASP A 339 14.57 25.35 -37.68
C ASP A 339 15.47 24.73 -36.61
N GLY A 340 16.59 24.14 -37.04
CA GLY A 340 17.51 23.43 -36.16
C GLY A 340 17.01 22.08 -35.62
N ARG A 341 15.85 21.58 -36.08
CA ARG A 341 15.28 20.27 -35.70
C ARG A 341 15.25 19.32 -36.91
N PRO A 342 15.56 18.03 -36.73
CA PRO A 342 15.42 17.04 -37.80
C PRO A 342 13.93 16.82 -38.17
N LEU A 343 13.68 16.36 -39.39
CA LEU A 343 12.31 16.12 -39.90
C LEU A 343 11.54 15.04 -39.11
N ARG A 344 12.27 14.09 -38.51
CA ARG A 344 11.70 13.00 -37.71
C ARG A 344 12.51 12.85 -36.43
N PRO A 345 12.25 13.71 -35.45
CA PRO A 345 12.97 13.67 -34.18
C PRO A 345 12.71 12.39 -33.39
N GLU A 346 13.60 12.11 -32.45
CA GLU A 346 13.63 10.95 -31.59
C GLU A 346 13.89 11.37 -30.15
N ARG A 347 13.35 10.58 -29.22
CA ARG A 347 13.63 10.68 -27.79
C ARG A 347 13.99 9.31 -27.26
N LEU A 348 14.96 9.28 -26.37
CA LEU A 348 15.38 8.10 -25.63
C LEU A 348 15.48 8.48 -24.15
N ARG A 349 14.79 7.73 -23.29
CA ARG A 349 14.74 7.95 -21.85
C ARG A 349 15.11 6.66 -21.13
N LEU A 350 16.02 6.76 -20.18
CA LEU A 350 16.47 5.70 -19.30
C LEU A 350 16.22 6.14 -17.87
N ARG A 351 15.69 5.26 -17.04
CA ARG A 351 15.46 5.48 -15.61
C ARG A 351 15.81 4.23 -14.82
N ALA A 352 16.46 4.39 -13.69
CA ALA A 352 16.63 3.33 -12.70
C ALA A 352 16.49 3.96 -11.31
N GLY A 353 15.56 3.47 -10.50
CA GLY A 353 15.23 4.02 -9.19
C GLY A 353 15.12 2.94 -8.13
N TYR A 354 15.59 3.25 -6.94
CA TYR A 354 15.48 2.42 -5.75
C TYR A 354 14.85 3.24 -4.62
N GLU A 355 13.78 2.73 -4.03
CA GLU A 355 13.09 3.32 -2.90
C GLU A 355 13.14 2.35 -1.72
N VAL A 356 13.57 2.85 -0.56
CA VAL A 356 13.63 2.07 0.69
C VAL A 356 12.93 2.77 1.83
N ILE A 357 12.01 2.09 2.50
CA ILE A 357 11.32 2.60 3.68
C ILE A 357 12.29 2.60 4.86
N LEU A 358 12.56 3.79 5.43
CA LEU A 358 13.48 3.95 6.55
C LEU A 358 12.78 3.86 7.91
N LEU A 359 11.61 4.49 8.00
CA LEU A 359 10.80 4.58 9.21
C LEU A 359 9.34 4.87 8.85
N ALA A 360 8.45 4.80 9.84
CA ALA A 360 7.08 5.26 9.71
C ALA A 360 6.71 6.22 10.85
N ILE A 361 5.92 7.25 10.52
CA ILE A 361 5.36 8.21 11.50
C ILE A 361 3.85 8.05 11.44
N ASN A 362 3.21 7.62 12.53
CA ASN A 362 1.76 7.32 12.56
C ASN A 362 1.33 6.36 11.43
N ASP A 363 2.09 5.26 11.25
CA ASP A 363 1.91 4.28 10.18
C ASP A 363 2.02 4.85 8.75
N GLN A 364 2.63 6.04 8.58
CA GLN A 364 2.92 6.62 7.27
C GLN A 364 4.42 6.46 6.95
N PRO A 365 4.79 5.69 5.91
CA PRO A 365 6.19 5.41 5.64
C PRO A 365 6.93 6.63 5.09
N VAL A 366 8.16 6.79 5.55
CA VAL A 366 9.15 7.75 5.06
C VAL A 366 10.27 6.97 4.39
N SER A 367 10.41 7.16 3.08
CA SER A 367 11.37 6.43 2.25
C SER A 367 12.56 7.31 1.87
N LEU A 368 13.73 6.68 1.73
CA LEU A 368 14.84 7.20 0.95
C LEU A 368 14.65 6.79 -0.51
N VAL A 369 14.83 7.74 -1.44
CA VAL A 369 14.75 7.50 -2.88
C VAL A 369 16.09 7.81 -3.51
N LEU A 370 16.62 6.87 -4.29
CA LEU A 370 17.79 7.03 -5.14
C LEU A 370 17.39 6.76 -6.58
N GLU A 371 17.66 7.68 -7.50
CA GLU A 371 17.27 7.49 -8.90
C GLU A 371 18.31 8.05 -9.86
N GLY A 372 18.66 7.28 -10.89
CA GLY A 372 19.47 7.71 -12.02
C GLY A 372 18.63 7.82 -13.28
N ARG A 373 18.91 8.82 -14.10
CA ARG A 373 18.27 9.03 -15.40
C ARG A 373 19.27 9.35 -16.48
N GLY A 374 18.97 8.87 -17.68
CA GLY A 374 19.64 9.25 -18.91
C GLY A 374 18.61 9.68 -19.94
N GLN A 375 18.81 10.81 -20.60
CA GLN A 375 17.94 11.26 -21.69
C GLN A 375 18.79 11.68 -22.87
N TRP A 376 18.36 11.25 -24.06
CA TRP A 376 18.84 11.78 -25.33
C TRP A 376 17.63 12.21 -26.15
N ARG A 377 17.72 13.36 -26.81
CA ARG A 377 16.65 13.91 -27.65
C ARG A 377 17.21 14.88 -28.68
N ASP A 378 16.58 14.96 -29.83
CA ASP A 378 16.91 15.88 -30.92
C ASP A 378 15.72 16.72 -31.38
N ASP A 379 14.64 16.74 -30.61
CA ASP A 379 13.38 17.42 -30.91
C ASP A 379 13.31 18.88 -30.46
N LEU A 380 14.37 19.38 -29.81
CA LEU A 380 14.49 20.76 -29.36
C LEU A 380 15.13 21.62 -30.47
N GLY A 381 14.37 22.59 -31.00
CA GLY A 381 14.86 23.50 -32.04
C GLY A 381 16.05 24.33 -31.55
N GLY A 382 17.13 24.39 -32.33
CA GLY A 382 18.31 25.19 -32.03
C GLY A 382 19.20 24.66 -30.89
N VAL A 383 18.87 23.52 -30.29
CA VAL A 383 19.67 22.88 -29.23
C VAL A 383 20.31 21.60 -29.79
N PRO A 384 21.65 21.47 -29.77
CA PRO A 384 22.31 20.25 -30.26
C PRO A 384 21.90 19.00 -29.46
N PRO A 385 21.68 17.86 -30.14
CA PRO A 385 21.36 16.61 -29.48
C PRO A 385 22.55 16.11 -28.66
N ALA A 386 22.29 15.79 -27.40
CA ALA A 386 23.31 15.29 -26.49
C ALA A 386 22.67 14.40 -25.44
N TRP A 387 23.48 13.49 -24.88
CA TRP A 387 23.10 12.77 -23.68
C TRP A 387 23.13 13.70 -22.47
N GLU A 388 22.07 13.63 -21.70
CA GLU A 388 21.92 14.23 -20.39
C GLU A 388 21.75 13.13 -19.36
N TRP A 389 22.50 13.23 -18.27
CA TRP A 389 22.38 12.34 -17.12
C TRP A 389 21.96 13.15 -15.92
N SER A 390 21.09 12.59 -15.10
CA SER A 390 20.79 13.14 -13.78
C SER A 390 20.78 12.03 -12.74
N ALA A 391 21.09 12.42 -11.52
CA ALA A 391 20.92 11.57 -10.35
C ALA A 391 20.02 12.31 -9.38
N HIS A 392 19.25 11.57 -8.59
CA HIS A 392 18.38 12.10 -7.57
C HIS A 392 18.58 11.31 -6.29
N THR A 393 18.69 12.04 -5.18
CA THR A 393 18.66 11.49 -3.83
C THR A 393 17.76 12.35 -2.98
N GLY A 394 16.79 11.74 -2.32
CA GLY A 394 15.75 12.48 -1.61
C GLY A 394 14.96 11.62 -0.64
N LEU A 395 14.03 12.27 0.05
CA LEU A 395 13.08 11.61 0.93
C LEU A 395 11.69 11.69 0.31
N ARG A 396 10.88 10.65 0.52
CA ARG A 396 9.49 10.59 0.10
C ARG A 396 8.60 10.19 1.28
N PHE A 397 7.64 11.04 1.60
CA PHE A 397 6.57 10.74 2.54
C PHE A 397 5.43 10.09 1.78
N SER A 398 4.97 8.93 2.27
CA SER A 398 3.83 8.21 1.71
C SER A 398 2.67 8.24 2.70
N LEU A 399 1.54 8.74 2.25
CA LEU A 399 0.30 8.85 3.01
C LEU A 399 -0.70 7.79 2.56
N TRP A 400 -1.40 7.23 3.53
CA TRP A 400 -2.42 6.20 3.38
C TRP A 400 -1.94 4.91 2.70
N ALA A 401 -0.65 4.57 2.86
CA ALA A 401 -0.09 3.32 2.37
C ALA A 401 -0.63 2.13 3.20
N PRO A 402 -1.56 1.30 2.69
CA PRO A 402 -2.10 0.19 3.44
C PRO A 402 -1.10 -0.97 3.51
N ALA A 403 -1.40 -1.98 4.32
CA ALA A 403 -0.68 -3.25 4.25
C ALA A 403 -0.88 -3.93 2.87
N ARG A 404 0.13 -4.64 2.39
CA ARG A 404 0.07 -5.38 1.13
C ARG A 404 -1.00 -6.46 1.18
N ARG A 405 -1.60 -6.75 0.02
CA ARG A 405 -2.62 -7.82 -0.10
C ARG A 405 -2.05 -9.20 0.22
N SER A 406 -0.76 -9.39 -0.04
CA SER A 406 0.00 -10.61 0.24
C SER A 406 0.64 -10.62 1.62
N ALA A 407 0.37 -9.62 2.48
CA ALA A 407 0.98 -9.54 3.79
C ALA A 407 0.64 -10.79 4.63
N THR A 408 1.61 -11.28 5.38
CA THR A 408 1.42 -12.38 6.33
C THR A 408 1.06 -11.82 7.71
N SER A 409 0.30 -12.59 8.49
CA SER A 409 0.19 -12.34 9.93
C SER A 409 1.54 -12.63 10.58
N MET A 410 2.00 -11.72 11.44
CA MET A 410 3.18 -12.00 12.25
C MET A 410 2.78 -12.95 13.38
N THR A 411 3.39 -14.12 13.45
CA THR A 411 3.40 -14.91 14.68
C THR A 411 4.37 -14.24 15.65
N ALA A 412 4.01 -14.07 16.93
CA ALA A 412 4.96 -13.58 17.93
C ALA A 412 6.27 -14.36 17.82
N ARG A 413 7.39 -13.63 17.84
CA ARG A 413 8.73 -14.19 17.97
C ARG A 413 9.12 -14.21 19.42
#